data_AF-A0ABD0PJT8-F1
#
_entry.id   AF-A0ABD0PJT8-F1
#
_cell.length_a   1.000
_cell.length_b   1.000
_cell.length_c   1.000
_cell.angle_alpha   90.00
_cell.angle_beta   90.00
_cell.angle_gamma   90.00
#
_symmetry.space_group_name_H-M   'P 1'
#
loop_
_entity.id
_entity.type
_entity.pdbx_description
1 polymer ?
#
loop_
_entity_poly.entity_id
_entity_poly.type
_entity_poly.pdbx_seq_one_letter_code
_entity_poly.pdbx_strand_id
1 'polypeptide(L)' 'AWLKDSAHGVVGKVDRRITMVTGLNVQPPYAEYLQVVNYGIGGHYEPHFDHAT' A
#
# COMPACT_ATOMS: atom_id res chain seq x y z
N ALA A 1 -7.27 4.28 5.49
CA ALA A 1 -7.31 5.38 4.50
C ALA A 1 -6.48 5.01 3.29
N TRP A 2 -6.83 5.51 2.11
CA TRP A 2 -6.07 5.31 0.87
C TRP A 2 -5.33 6.60 0.52
N LEU A 3 -4.01 6.52 0.30
CA LEU A 3 -3.14 7.67 0.11
C LEU A 3 -2.51 7.64 -1.28
N LYS A 4 -2.75 8.70 -2.06
CA LYS A 4 -2.00 8.97 -3.29
C LYS A 4 -0.57 9.40 -2.94
N ASP A 5 0.36 9.21 -3.85
CA ASP A 5 1.74 9.68 -3.77
C ASP A 5 1.86 11.19 -3.40
N SER A 6 0.93 11.99 -3.92
CA SER A 6 0.79 13.43 -3.69
C SER A 6 0.29 13.81 -2.29
N ALA A 7 -0.21 12.85 -1.50
CA ALA A 7 -0.74 13.14 -0.16
C ALA A 7 0.36 13.60 0.80
N HIS A 8 1.56 13.04 0.70
CA HIS A 8 2.71 13.44 1.52
C HIS A 8 4.01 12.89 0.92
N GLY A 9 5.12 13.63 1.06
CA GLY A 9 6.42 13.21 0.50
C GLY A 9 6.98 11.90 1.06
N VAL A 10 6.42 11.35 2.15
CA VAL A 10 6.73 10.00 2.65
C VAL A 10 6.11 8.91 1.77
N VAL A 11 4.90 9.13 1.24
CA VAL A 11 4.20 8.13 0.42
C VAL A 11 5.02 7.84 -0.84
N GLY A 12 5.40 8.88 -1.60
CA GLY A 12 6.25 8.69 -2.78
C GLY A 12 7.65 8.09 -2.48
N LYS A 13 8.19 8.31 -1.28
CA LYS A 13 9.44 7.64 -0.85
C LYS A 13 9.25 6.14 -0.62
N VAL A 14 8.10 5.72 -0.12
CA VAL A 14 7.74 4.31 0.04
C VAL A 14 7.59 3.65 -1.32
N ASP A 15 6.83 4.26 -2.24
CA ASP A 15 6.65 3.75 -3.61
C ASP A 15 7.98 3.52 -4.31
N ARG A 16 8.88 4.52 -4.25
CA ARG A 16 10.23 4.40 -4.83
C ARG A 16 11.01 3.21 -4.26
N ARG A 17 10.92 2.96 -2.95
CA ARG A 17 11.60 1.81 -2.31
C ARG A 17 11.00 0.49 -2.76
N ILE A 18 9.67 0.40 -2.86
CA ILE A 18 9.00 -0.81 -3.36
C ILE A 18 9.47 -1.10 -4.79
N THR A 19 9.46 -0.10 -5.69
CA THR A 19 9.99 -0.26 -7.05
C THR A 19 11.45 -0.71 -7.08
N MET A 20 12.32 -0.16 -6.22
CA MET A 20 13.73 -0.58 -6.18
C MET A 20 13.91 -2.02 -5.69
N VAL A 21 13.07 -2.49 -4.77
CA VAL A 21 13.18 -3.85 -4.20
C VAL A 21 12.56 -4.89 -5.13
N THR A 22 11.42 -4.60 -5.74
CA THR A 22 10.69 -5.55 -6.58
C THR A 22 11.12 -5.49 -8.06
N GLY A 23 11.69 -4.37 -8.49
CA GLY A 23 11.94 -4.09 -9.91
C GLY A 23 10.66 -3.79 -10.71
N LEU A 24 9.51 -3.65 -10.04
CA LEU A 24 8.21 -3.47 -10.67
C LEU A 24 7.75 -2.02 -10.65
N ASN A 25 6.94 -1.65 -11.64
CA ASN A 25 6.25 -0.36 -11.66
C ASN A 25 5.08 -0.40 -10.66
N VAL A 26 5.06 0.55 -9.73
CA VAL A 26 4.01 0.69 -8.71
C VAL A 26 3.06 1.85 -8.97
N GLN A 27 3.19 2.53 -10.11
CA GLN A 27 2.27 3.59 -10.49
C GLN A 27 0.97 3.00 -11.06
N PRO A 28 -0.18 3.69 -10.95
CA PRO A 28 -1.42 3.23 -11.59
C PRO A 28 -1.24 3.00 -13.10
N PRO A 29 -1.83 1.94 -13.67
CA PRO A 29 -2.79 1.01 -13.07
C PRO A 29 -2.18 -0.24 -12.42
N TYR A 30 -0.86 -0.30 -12.23
CA TYR A 30 -0.17 -1.55 -11.86
C TYR A 30 -0.26 -1.91 -10.38
N ALA A 31 -0.35 -0.91 -9.50
CA ALA A 31 -0.55 -1.10 -8.07
C ALA A 31 -1.65 -0.17 -7.55
N GLU A 32 -2.29 -0.60 -6.46
CA GLU A 32 -3.22 0.22 -5.71
C GLU A 32 -2.49 1.32 -4.93
N TYR A 33 -3.23 2.35 -4.51
CA TYR A 33 -2.68 3.39 -3.65
C TYR A 33 -2.27 2.84 -2.28
N LEU A 34 -1.38 3.53 -1.57
CA LEU A 34 -0.94 3.08 -0.25
C LEU A 34 -2.12 3.07 0.74
N GLN A 35 -2.45 1.89 1.26
CA GLN A 35 -3.45 1.74 2.31
C GLN A 35 -2.79 1.86 3.69
N VAL A 36 -3.33 2.74 4.53
CA VAL A 36 -2.97 2.86 5.95
C VAL A 36 -4.14 2.39 6.80
N VAL A 37 -3.92 1.34 7.58
CA VAL A 37 -4.92 0.71 8.45
C VAL A 37 -4.48 0.85 9.91
N ASN A 38 -5.44 1.04 10.81
CA ASN A 38 -5.21 1.16 12.25
C ASN A 38 -6.05 0.10 12.97
N TYR A 39 -5.40 -0.78 13.74
CA TYR A 39 -6.06 -1.73 14.63
C TYR A 39 -6.03 -1.17 16.07
N GLY A 40 -7.19 -0.75 16.56
CA GLY A 40 -7.38 -0.27 17.93
C GLY A 40 -7.50 -1.40 18.96
N ILE A 41 -7.96 -1.06 20.17
CA ILE A 41 -8.19 -2.06 21.23
C ILE A 41 -9.23 -3.09 20.74
N GLY A 42 -8.84 -4.36 20.72
CA GLY A 42 -9.67 -5.46 20.21
C GLY A 42 -9.70 -5.59 18.67
N GLY A 43 -8.91 -4.79 17.95
CA GLY A 43 -8.77 -4.92 16.50
C GLY A 43 -8.01 -6.20 16.11
N HIS A 44 -8.56 -6.96 15.18
CA HIS A 44 -7.93 -8.16 14.63
C HIS A 44 -8.18 -8.24 13.12
N TYR A 45 -7.38 -9.06 12.44
CA TYR A 45 -7.49 -9.31 11.01
C TYR A 45 -7.46 -10.81 10.76
N GLU A 46 -8.54 -11.32 10.19
CA GLU A 46 -8.69 -12.76 9.94
C GLU A 46 -7.80 -13.22 8.78
N PRO A 47 -7.32 -14.48 8.77
CA PRO A 47 -6.60 -15.02 7.63
C PRO A 47 -7.43 -14.98 6.34
N HIS A 48 -6.86 -14.44 5.27
CA HIS A 48 -7.50 -14.30 3.95
C HIS A 48 -6.44 -14.25 2.84
N PHE A 49 -6.88 -14.32 1.58
CA PHE A 49 -6.07 -14.03 0.41
C PHE A 49 -6.28 -12.58 -0.03
N ASP A 50 -5.20 -11.92 -0.46
CA ASP A 50 -5.22 -10.54 -0.98
C ASP A 50 -5.63 -10.46 -2.47
N HIS A 51 -6.14 -11.57 -3.02
CA HIS A 51 -6.63 -11.65 -4.39
C HIS A 51 -7.95 -12.41 -4.43
N ALA A 52 -8.77 -12.07 -5.42
CA ALA A 52 -9.92 -12.88 -5.82
C ALA A 52 -9.52 -13.84 -6.96
N THR A 53 -10.21 -14.98 -7.03
CA THR A 53 -10.08 -15.95 -8.13
C THR A 53 -10.97 -15.59 -9.31
#